data_AF-A0A087YPZ3-F1
#
_entry.id   AF-A0A087YPZ3-F1
#
_cell.length_a   1.000
_cell.length_b   1.000
_cell.length_c   1.000
_cell.angle_alpha   90.00
_cell.angle_beta   90.00
_cell.angle_gamma   90.00
#
_symmetry.space_group_name_H-M   'P 1'
#
loop_
_entity.id
_entity.type
_entity.pdbx_description
1 polymer ?
#
loop_
_entity_poly.entity_id
_entity_poly.type
_entity_poly.pdbx_seq_one_letter_code
_entity_poly.pdbx_strand_id
1 'polypeptide(L)'
;GLQGGARAAKPQKELSPEEQQELRRKINSRERKRMQDLNVAMDALREVMVPYESHAPGAPPGRRLSKISTLVLARNYILLLGSSLQEMRRLLGEVSIGMGVNAGPVPRLLFAGGWPLIAGPGQLLLT
;
A
#
# COMPACT_ATOMS: atom_id res chain seq x y z
N GLY A 1 -20.33 -26.48 -43.30
CA GLY A 1 -20.06 -25.03 -43.38
C GLY A 1 -20.63 -24.38 -42.15
N LEU A 2 -19.79 -23.71 -41.36
CA LEU A 2 -20.22 -22.99 -40.16
C LEU A 2 -20.39 -21.51 -40.52
N GLN A 3 -21.63 -21.03 -40.49
CA GLN A 3 -21.98 -19.63 -40.72
C GLN A 3 -21.54 -18.79 -39.51
N GLY A 4 -20.53 -17.95 -39.72
CA GLY A 4 -20.14 -16.90 -38.80
C GLY A 4 -21.15 -15.75 -38.86
N GLY A 5 -21.84 -15.51 -37.74
CA GLY A 5 -22.73 -14.36 -37.59
C GLY A 5 -21.92 -13.07 -37.53
N ALA A 6 -21.92 -12.29 -38.61
CA ALA A 6 -21.39 -10.94 -38.64
C ALA A 6 -22.22 -10.04 -37.71
N ARG A 7 -21.68 -9.68 -36.55
CA ARG A 7 -22.22 -8.56 -35.76
C ARG A 7 -22.04 -7.29 -36.59
N ALA A 8 -23.15 -6.73 -37.07
CA ALA A 8 -23.18 -5.45 -37.76
C ALA A 8 -22.53 -4.38 -36.86
N ALA A 9 -21.32 -3.95 -37.23
CA ALA A 9 -20.66 -2.81 -36.63
C ALA A 9 -21.46 -1.56 -37.01
N LYS A 10 -22.04 -0.89 -36.01
CA LYS A 10 -22.68 0.42 -36.21
C LYS A 10 -21.62 1.38 -36.78
N PRO A 11 -21.95 2.22 -37.79
CA PRO A 11 -21.00 3.17 -38.34
C PRO A 11 -20.56 4.13 -37.22
N GLN A 12 -19.28 4.11 -36.89
CA GLN A 12 -18.70 5.09 -35.97
C GLN A 12 -18.78 6.44 -36.66
N LYS A 13 -19.61 7.34 -36.13
CA LYS A 13 -19.64 8.74 -36.58
C LYS A 13 -18.23 9.29 -36.36
N GLU A 14 -17.53 9.56 -37.46
CA GLU A 14 -16.18 10.10 -37.44
C GLU A 14 -16.24 11.49 -36.77
N LEU A 15 -15.52 11.65 -35.67
CA LEU A 15 -15.55 12.89 -34.89
C LEU A 15 -14.82 13.96 -35.67
N SER A 16 -15.35 15.19 -35.68
CA SER A 16 -14.64 16.31 -36.28
C SER A 16 -13.29 16.52 -35.55
N PRO A 17 -12.27 17.07 -36.23
CA PRO A 17 -10.97 17.36 -35.62
C PRO A 17 -11.09 18.21 -34.34
N GLU A 18 -12.07 19.11 -34.28
CA GLU A 18 -12.35 19.97 -33.14
C GLU A 18 -12.91 19.18 -31.95
N GLU A 19 -13.90 18.32 -32.17
CA GLU A 19 -14.45 17.42 -31.15
C GLU A 19 -13.36 16.46 -30.62
N GLN A 20 -12.49 15.95 -31.49
CA GLN A 20 -11.39 15.09 -31.09
C GLN A 20 -10.37 15.83 -30.19
N GLN A 21 -10.09 17.09 -30.51
CA GLN A 21 -9.21 17.93 -29.71
C GLN A 21 -9.82 18.30 -28.36
N GLU A 22 -11.13 18.57 -28.30
CA GLU A 22 -11.85 18.81 -27.06
C GLU A 22 -11.84 17.57 -26.15
N LEU A 23 -12.11 16.39 -26.72
CA LEU A 23 -12.04 15.12 -25.98
C LEU A 23 -10.65 14.87 -25.39
N ARG A 24 -9.58 15.10 -26.18
CA ARG A 24 -8.20 15.02 -25.68
C ARG A 24 -7.96 15.97 -24.51
N ARG A 25 -8.42 17.22 -24.61
CA ARG A 25 -8.29 18.21 -23.52
C ARG A 25 -9.06 17.78 -22.27
N LYS A 26 -10.28 17.27 -22.42
CA LYS A 26 -11.13 16.78 -21.32
C LYS A 26 -10.49 15.60 -20.60
N ILE A 27 -9.95 14.64 -21.34
CA ILE A 27 -9.21 13.49 -20.80
C ILE A 27 -7.97 13.96 -20.03
N ASN A 28 -7.15 14.82 -20.62
CA ASN A 28 -5.94 15.33 -19.98
C ASN A 28 -6.25 16.11 -18.70
N SER A 29 -7.32 16.90 -18.69
CA SER A 29 -7.77 17.62 -17.49
C SER A 29 -8.15 16.66 -16.37
N ARG A 30 -8.92 15.62 -16.70
CA ARG A 30 -9.31 14.58 -15.74
C ARG A 30 -8.11 13.83 -15.16
N GLU A 31 -7.13 13.48 -15.99
CA GLU A 31 -5.94 12.77 -15.52
C GLU A 31 -5.05 13.66 -14.63
N ARG A 32 -4.94 14.95 -14.93
CA ARG A 32 -4.25 15.90 -14.02
C ARG A 32 -4.92 15.96 -12.66
N LYS A 33 -6.25 16.03 -12.61
CA LYS A 33 -7.00 16.00 -11.35
C LYS A 33 -6.73 14.71 -10.57
N ARG A 34 -6.80 13.54 -11.24
CA ARG A 34 -6.48 12.24 -10.62
C ARG A 34 -5.06 12.22 -10.05
N MET A 35 -4.08 12.75 -10.78
CA MET A 35 -2.69 12.82 -10.31
C MET A 35 -2.51 13.78 -9.14
N GLN A 36 -3.28 14.88 -9.11
CA GLN A 36 -3.30 15.81 -7.97
C GLN A 36 -3.84 15.12 -6.71
N ASP A 37 -4.96 14.40 -6.81
CA ASP A 37 -5.53 13.65 -5.70
C ASP A 37 -4.54 12.60 -5.16
N LEU A 38 -3.83 11.90 -6.06
CA LEU A 38 -2.77 10.96 -5.68
C LEU A 38 -1.61 11.65 -4.95
N ASN A 39 -1.20 12.84 -5.40
CA ASN A 39 -0.13 13.59 -4.74
C ASN A 39 -0.55 14.04 -3.33
N VAL A 40 -1.81 14.46 -3.15
CA VAL A 40 -2.37 14.81 -1.83
C VAL A 40 -2.33 13.60 -0.89
N ALA A 41 -2.76 12.42 -1.35
CA ALA A 41 -2.68 11.19 -0.56
C ALA A 41 -1.24 10.82 -0.20
N MET A 42 -0.31 10.97 -1.15
CA MET A 42 1.13 10.74 -0.90
C MET A 42 1.71 11.72 0.11
N ASP A 43 1.25 12.97 0.15
CA ASP A 43 1.69 13.96 1.14
C ASP A 43 1.13 13.65 2.53
N ALA A 44 -0.14 13.26 2.63
CA ALA A 44 -0.68 12.76 3.89
C ALA A 44 0.10 11.55 4.43
N LEU A 45 0.55 10.65 3.55
CA LEU A 45 1.42 9.54 3.94
C LEU A 45 2.78 10.02 4.45
N ARG A 46 3.38 11.05 3.83
CA ARG A 46 4.65 11.63 4.29
C ARG A 46 4.54 12.15 5.71
N GLU A 47 3.47 12.87 6.04
CA GLU A 47 3.25 13.41 7.40
C GLU A 47 3.27 12.32 8.47
N VAL A 48 2.70 11.14 8.18
CA VAL A 48 2.74 9.99 9.11
C VAL A 48 4.16 9.41 9.24
N MET A 49 5.00 9.58 8.21
CA MET A 49 6.38 9.08 8.22
C MET A 49 7.38 10.06 8.86
N VAL A 50 7.05 11.35 8.99
CA VAL A 50 7.97 12.40 9.52
C VAL A 50 8.63 12.03 10.86
N PRO A 51 7.93 11.45 11.86
CA PRO A 51 8.56 11.08 13.13
C PRO A 51 9.72 10.08 12.97
N TYR A 52 9.71 9.25 11.93
CA TYR A 52 10.78 8.28 11.63
C TYR A 52 11.98 8.92 10.91
N GLU A 53 11.79 10.10 10.33
CA GLU A 53 12.86 10.87 9.66
C GLU A 53 13.63 11.78 10.62
N SER A 54 12.95 12.32 11.64
CA SER A 54 13.60 13.15 12.69
C SER A 54 14.65 12.40 13.51
N HIS A 55 14.69 11.07 13.41
CA HIS A 55 15.72 10.23 14.01
C HIS A 55 16.89 9.92 13.06
N ALA A 56 16.85 10.38 11.80
CA ALA A 56 18.00 10.32 10.89
C ALA A 56 18.96 11.49 11.23
N PRO A 57 20.15 11.22 11.80
CA PRO A 57 21.08 12.28 12.15
C PRO A 57 21.52 13.04 10.89
N GLY A 58 21.24 14.35 10.85
CA GLY A 58 21.72 15.26 9.81
C GLY A 58 20.73 15.62 8.68
N ALA A 59 19.47 15.18 8.73
CA ALA A 59 18.47 15.63 7.76
C ALA A 59 18.00 17.07 8.07
N PRO A 60 18.14 18.03 7.13
CA PRO A 60 17.66 19.39 7.35
C PRO A 60 16.13 19.43 7.49
N PRO A 61 15.58 20.23 8.43
CA PRO A 61 14.14 20.39 8.58
C PRO A 61 13.49 20.80 7.25
N GLY A 62 12.48 20.06 6.80
CA GLY A 62 11.67 20.43 5.64
C GLY A 62 12.05 19.77 4.30
N ARG A 63 13.01 18.83 4.26
CA ARG A 63 13.26 18.05 3.03
C ARG A 63 12.20 16.95 2.85
N ARG A 64 11.32 17.12 1.87
CA ARG A 64 10.27 16.13 1.53
C ARG A 64 10.87 14.82 0.98
N LEU A 65 10.36 13.69 1.47
CA LEU A 65 10.66 12.37 0.92
C LEU A 65 10.27 12.22 -0.56
N SER A 66 11.10 11.48 -1.31
CA SER A 66 10.70 11.01 -2.65
C SER A 66 9.49 10.07 -2.56
N LYS A 67 8.71 9.95 -3.64
CA LYS A 67 7.57 9.01 -3.67
C LYS A 67 8.01 7.56 -3.39
N ILE A 68 9.13 7.14 -3.96
CA ILE A 68 9.68 5.79 -3.78
C ILE A 68 10.10 5.58 -2.33
N SER A 69 10.88 6.50 -1.77
CA SER A 69 11.35 6.44 -0.38
C SER A 69 10.18 6.39 0.60
N THR A 70 9.14 7.21 0.38
CA THR A 70 7.93 7.21 1.22
C THR A 70 7.24 5.85 1.21
N LEU A 71 7.08 5.22 0.04
CA LEU A 71 6.42 3.91 -0.07
C LEU A 71 7.25 2.79 0.57
N VAL A 72 8.57 2.80 0.38
CA VAL A 72 9.48 1.84 1.01
C VAL A 72 9.43 1.96 2.54
N LEU A 73 9.51 3.18 3.06
CA LEU A 73 9.45 3.45 4.49
C LEU A 73 8.12 3.01 5.08
N ALA A 74 7.00 3.38 4.45
CA ALA A 74 5.67 2.98 4.88
C ALA A 74 5.49 1.45 4.92
N ARG A 75 5.97 0.73 3.89
CA ARG A 75 5.93 -0.74 3.86
C ARG A 75 6.70 -1.34 5.04
N ASN A 76 7.93 -0.89 5.24
CA ASN A 76 8.78 -1.43 6.31
C ASN A 76 8.21 -1.10 7.68
N TYR A 77 7.60 0.08 7.83
CA TYR A 77 6.95 0.47 9.07
C TYR A 77 5.75 -0.41 9.42
N ILE A 78 4.91 -0.74 8.44
CA ILE A 78 3.80 -1.71 8.65
C ILE A 78 4.33 -3.06 9.13
N LEU A 79 5.41 -3.57 8.51
CA LEU A 79 6.01 -4.84 8.92
C LEU A 79 6.58 -4.78 10.34
N LEU A 80 7.30 -3.70 10.67
CA LEU A 80 7.86 -3.48 12.00
C LEU A 80 6.78 -3.46 13.08
N LEU A 81 5.69 -2.74 12.85
CA LEU A 81 4.55 -2.70 13.78
C LEU A 81 3.92 -4.08 13.95
N GLY A 82 3.78 -4.84 12.85
CA GLY A 82 3.28 -6.21 12.89
C GLY A 82 4.13 -7.12 13.77
N SER A 83 5.44 -7.14 13.55
CA SER A 83 6.38 -7.93 14.36
C SER A 83 6.38 -7.49 15.83
N SER A 84 6.35 -6.18 16.09
CA SER A 84 6.33 -5.62 17.45
C SER A 84 5.07 -6.03 18.21
N LEU A 85 3.90 -6.05 17.55
CA LEU A 85 2.65 -6.49 18.15
C LEU A 85 2.64 -7.99 18.47
N GLN A 86 3.23 -8.83 17.62
CA GLN A 86 3.36 -10.26 17.91
C GLN A 86 4.27 -10.52 19.10
N GLU A 87 5.41 -9.83 19.17
CA GLU A 87 6.36 -9.97 20.26
C GLU A 87 5.76 -9.51 21.60
N MET A 88 5.06 -8.37 21.62
CA MET A 88 4.36 -7.93 22.83
C MET A 88 3.29 -8.92 23.30
N ARG A 89 2.56 -9.56 22.38
CA ARG A 89 1.59 -10.62 22.73
C ARG A 89 2.27 -11.85 23.32
N ARG A 90 3.43 -12.25 22.77
CA ARG A 90 4.25 -13.34 23.30
C ARG A 90 4.71 -13.03 24.73
N LEU A 91 5.31 -11.85 24.93
CA LEU A 91 5.80 -11.42 26.23
C LEU A 91 4.69 -11.34 27.28
N LEU A 92 3.51 -10.79 26.93
CA LEU A 92 2.37 -10.75 27.84
C LEU A 92 1.83 -12.15 28.17
N GLY A 93 1.81 -13.07 27.20
CA GLY A 93 1.46 -14.46 27.43
C GLY A 93 2.45 -15.16 28.38
N GLU A 94 3.74 -14.92 28.20
CA GLU A 94 4.80 -15.47 29.05
C GLU A 94 4.76 -14.90 30.48
N VAL A 95 4.51 -13.59 30.62
CA VAL A 95 4.31 -12.95 31.94
C VAL A 95 3.07 -13.53 32.64
N SER A 96 2.00 -13.81 31.89
CA SER A 96 0.80 -14.46 32.46
C SER A 96 1.09 -15.88 32.95
N ILE A 97 2.00 -16.62 32.31
CA ILE A 97 2.40 -17.97 32.74
C ILE A 97 3.37 -17.90 33.93
N GLY A 98 4.31 -16.95 33.93
CA GLY A 98 5.31 -16.78 34.99
C GLY A 98 4.76 -16.28 36.33
N MET A 99 3.60 -15.60 36.33
CA MET A 99 2.95 -15.08 37.54
C MET A 99 2.04 -16.11 38.24
N GLY A 100 1.99 -17.36 37.77
CA GLY A 100 1.20 -18.43 38.41
C GLY A 100 -0.32 -18.20 38.36
N VAL A 101 -0.80 -17.22 37.59
CA VAL A 101 -2.22 -17.11 37.27
C VAL A 101 -2.54 -18.18 36.24
N ASN A 102 -3.30 -19.21 36.65
CA ASN A 102 -3.93 -20.14 35.72
C ASN A 102 -4.95 -19.35 34.87
N ALA A 103 -4.47 -18.59 33.89
CA ALA A 103 -5.29 -18.08 32.82
C ALA A 103 -5.64 -19.30 31.96
N GLY A 104 -6.85 -19.84 32.18
CA GLY A 104 -7.46 -20.82 31.29
C GLY A 104 -7.36 -20.38 29.82
N PRO A 105 -7.64 -21.30 28.87
CA PRO A 105 -7.26 -21.14 27.47
C PRO A 105 -7.73 -19.78 26.94
N VAL A 106 -6.76 -18.90 26.68
CA VAL A 106 -6.98 -17.56 26.14
C VAL A 106 -7.88 -17.72 24.91
N PRO A 107 -9.00 -16.97 24.78
CA PRO A 107 -9.91 -17.17 23.67
C PRO A 107 -9.14 -17.00 22.37
N ARG A 108 -9.00 -18.11 21.64
CA ARG A 108 -8.50 -18.17 20.28
C ARG A 108 -9.54 -17.46 19.42
N LEU A 109 -9.50 -16.13 19.44
CA LEU A 109 -10.26 -15.32 18.50
C LEU A 109 -9.81 -15.75 17.11
N LEU A 110 -10.77 -16.35 16.43
CA LEU A 110 -10.71 -16.88 15.08
C LEU A 110 -10.24 -15.77 14.13
N PHE A 111 -8.93 -15.68 13.92
CA PHE A 111 -8.38 -15.33 12.61
C PHE A 111 -8.02 -16.62 11.89
N ALA A 112 -9.04 -17.46 11.69
CA ALA A 112 -9.09 -18.34 10.53
C ALA A 112 -9.25 -17.42 9.31
N GLY A 113 -8.12 -16.93 8.81
CA GLY A 113 -8.06 -16.00 7.70
C GLY A 113 -6.61 -15.87 7.28
N GLY A 114 -6.13 -16.90 6.57
CA GLY A 114 -4.78 -16.93 6.04
C GLY A 114 -4.46 -15.63 5.32
N TRP A 115 -3.40 -14.97 5.76
CA TRP A 115 -2.53 -14.26 4.84
C TRP A 115 -1.59 -15.31 4.26
N PRO A 116 -1.82 -15.80 3.03
CA PRO A 116 -0.77 -16.52 2.34
C PRO A 116 0.32 -15.49 2.00
N LEU A 117 1.53 -15.99 1.75
CA LEU A 117 2.70 -15.24 1.29
C LEU A 117 3.51 -14.60 2.44
N ILE A 118 4.32 -15.41 3.13
CA ILE A 118 5.71 -15.71 2.75
C ILE A 118 6.29 -16.54 3.90
N ALA A 119 6.20 -17.86 3.75
CA ALA A 119 7.13 -18.77 4.39
C ALA A 119 8.33 -18.93 3.46
N GLY A 120 9.53 -18.72 3.97
CA GLY A 120 10.78 -19.00 3.26
C GLY A 120 11.98 -18.29 3.89
N PRO A 121 12.89 -19.02 4.55
CA PRO A 121 14.21 -18.51 4.88
C PRO A 121 15.08 -18.62 3.61
N GLY A 122 15.56 -17.49 3.09
CA GLY A 122 16.40 -17.47 1.90
C GLY A 122 17.24 -16.20 1.87
N GLN A 123 18.51 -16.35 2.23
CA GLN A 123 19.56 -15.36 2.01
C GLN A 123 19.60 -14.95 0.54
N LEU A 124 19.73 -13.65 0.27
CA LEU A 124 20.40 -13.18 -0.93
C LEU A 124 21.34 -12.03 -0.56
N LEU A 125 22.59 -12.44 -0.41
CA LEU A 125 23.81 -11.65 -0.51
C LEU A 125 23.98 -11.19 -1.96
N LEU A 126 24.33 -9.92 -2.19
CA LEU A 126 25.09 -9.36 -3.34
C LEU A 126 25.25 -7.84 -3.03
N THR A 127 26.45 -7.28 -2.81
CA THR A 127 27.51 -6.91 -3.78
C THR A 127 26.97 -6.30 -5.06
#